data_AF-A0A7C1G8U9-F1
#
_entry.id   AF-A0A7C1G8U9-F1
#
_cell.length_a   1.000
_cell.length_b   1.000
_cell.length_c   1.000
_cell.angle_alpha   90.00
_cell.angle_beta   90.00
_cell.angle_gamma   90.00
#
_symmetry.space_group_name_H-M   'P 1'
#
loop_
_entity.id
_entity.type
_entity.pdbx_description
1 polymer ?
#
loop_
_entity_poly.entity_id
_entity_poly.type
_entity_poly.pdbx_seq_one_letter_code
_entity_poly.pdbx_strand_id
1 'polypeptide(L)'
;MHIVAKKIEIKGLVQGVGFRPFVYRLAVEHNLKGTVENNNRGVFIHLEGNDEQLKKFISALPKRIPEAASITVMDNFPVKVEHFRDFSIINSRSVSDEITEVSPDIGVCHACLDDMKTQPHRINYPFINCTNCGPRFTIIKDLPYDRRQTTMTVFEMCDTCRKEYSDILDRRFHAQPIACNHCGPWYTLHEKGKTEENLEKIIGEACRLLEAGKIIAIKGLG
;
A
#
# COMPACT_ATOMS: atom_id res chain seq x y z
N MET A 1 -22.41 -5.31 -28.56
CA MET A 1 -22.06 -6.15 -27.39
C MET A 1 -22.98 -5.76 -26.25
N HIS A 2 -23.65 -6.73 -25.62
CA HIS A 2 -24.44 -6.47 -24.42
C HIS A 2 -23.47 -6.24 -23.25
N ILE A 3 -23.50 -5.05 -22.66
CA ILE A 3 -22.69 -4.70 -21.48
C ILE A 3 -23.56 -4.92 -20.25
N VAL A 4 -23.00 -5.62 -19.27
CA VAL A 4 -23.57 -5.81 -17.95
C VAL A 4 -22.62 -5.23 -16.90
N ALA A 5 -23.17 -4.92 -15.72
CA ALA A 5 -22.38 -4.44 -14.61
C ALA A 5 -22.58 -5.31 -13.37
N LYS A 6 -21.50 -5.51 -12.62
CA LYS A 6 -21.50 -6.20 -11.33
C LYS A 6 -20.78 -5.36 -10.27
N LYS A 7 -21.37 -5.33 -9.09
CA LYS A 7 -20.72 -4.88 -7.87
C LYS A 7 -20.18 -6.11 -7.13
N ILE A 8 -18.94 -6.07 -6.70
CA ILE A 8 -18.28 -7.10 -5.89
C ILE A 8 -17.90 -6.47 -4.55
N GLU A 9 -18.33 -7.09 -3.46
CA GLU A 9 -17.96 -6.69 -2.09
C GLU A 9 -17.05 -7.77 -1.50
N ILE A 10 -15.86 -7.38 -1.06
CA ILE A 10 -14.83 -8.28 -0.56
C ILE A 10 -14.51 -7.91 0.88
N LYS A 11 -14.64 -8.88 1.80
CA LYS A 11 -14.23 -8.76 3.20
C LYS A 11 -13.04 -9.67 3.49
N GLY A 12 -12.30 -9.31 4.54
CA GLY A 12 -11.13 -10.03 5.01
C GLY A 12 -9.93 -9.10 5.15
N LEU A 13 -8.74 -9.68 5.22
CA LEU A 13 -7.47 -8.96 5.14
C LEU A 13 -7.21 -8.51 3.70
N VAL A 14 -7.86 -7.42 3.28
CA VAL A 14 -7.81 -6.91 1.90
C VAL A 14 -7.40 -5.45 1.80
N GLN A 15 -7.11 -4.80 2.93
CA GLN A 15 -6.58 -3.44 2.97
C GLN A 15 -5.15 -3.43 3.51
N GLY A 16 -4.32 -2.50 3.02
CA GLY A 16 -2.89 -2.48 3.34
C GLY A 16 -2.04 -3.47 2.54
N VAL A 17 -2.64 -4.39 1.79
CA VAL A 17 -1.94 -5.56 1.22
C VAL A 17 -1.76 -5.50 -0.31
N GLY A 18 -1.81 -4.30 -0.89
CA GLY A 18 -1.68 -4.13 -2.35
C GLY A 18 -2.90 -4.60 -3.16
N PHE A 19 -4.06 -4.80 -2.52
CA PHE A 19 -5.25 -5.37 -3.15
C PHE A 19 -5.85 -4.49 -4.26
N ARG A 20 -5.96 -3.16 -4.05
CA ARG A 20 -6.46 -2.21 -5.09
C ARG A 20 -5.62 -2.24 -6.38
N PRO A 21 -4.27 -2.14 -6.32
CA PRO A 21 -3.39 -2.40 -7.46
C PRO A 21 -3.63 -3.73 -8.16
N PHE A 22 -3.79 -4.80 -7.39
CA PHE A 22 -4.05 -6.15 -7.93
C PHE A 22 -5.38 -6.19 -8.70
N VAL A 23 -6.46 -5.70 -8.10
CA VAL A 23 -7.79 -5.63 -8.73
C VAL A 23 -7.75 -4.84 -10.03
N TYR A 24 -7.08 -3.67 -10.03
CA TYR A 24 -6.93 -2.87 -11.23
C TYR A 24 -6.23 -3.68 -12.34
N ARG A 25 -5.07 -4.28 -12.05
CA ARG A 25 -4.32 -5.05 -13.06
C ARG A 25 -5.15 -6.20 -13.62
N LEU A 26 -5.88 -6.90 -12.75
CA LEU A 26 -6.75 -8.00 -13.17
C LEU A 26 -7.92 -7.50 -14.04
N ALA A 27 -8.49 -6.34 -13.73
CA ALA A 27 -9.57 -5.75 -14.51
C ALA A 27 -9.09 -5.36 -15.92
N VAL A 28 -7.92 -4.72 -16.02
CA VAL A 28 -7.30 -4.36 -17.31
C VAL A 28 -6.93 -5.59 -18.14
N GLU A 29 -6.37 -6.63 -17.51
CA GLU A 29 -6.06 -7.91 -18.18
C GLU A 29 -7.30 -8.55 -18.82
N HIS A 30 -8.47 -8.41 -18.19
CA HIS A 30 -9.75 -8.91 -18.72
C HIS A 30 -10.51 -7.88 -19.57
N ASN A 31 -9.91 -6.72 -19.87
CA ASN A 31 -10.51 -5.62 -20.62
C ASN A 31 -11.87 -5.17 -20.04
N LEU A 32 -11.94 -5.09 -18.71
CA LEU A 32 -13.08 -4.62 -17.93
C LEU A 32 -12.91 -3.15 -17.56
N LYS A 33 -14.04 -2.48 -17.33
CA LYS A 33 -14.09 -1.06 -16.94
C LYS A 33 -14.79 -0.92 -15.60
N GLY A 34 -14.60 0.20 -14.91
CA GLY A 34 -15.23 0.44 -13.61
C GLY A 34 -14.27 0.98 -12.56
N THR A 35 -14.50 0.62 -11.31
CA THR A 35 -13.77 1.23 -10.19
C THR A 35 -13.45 0.23 -9.08
N VAL A 36 -12.39 0.51 -8.32
CA VAL A 36 -12.14 -0.14 -7.03
C VAL A 36 -11.91 0.90 -5.94
N GLU A 37 -12.51 0.69 -4.77
CA GLU A 37 -12.34 1.54 -3.59
C GLU A 37 -12.16 0.72 -2.31
N ASN A 38 -11.52 1.35 -1.32
CA ASN A 38 -11.56 0.87 0.06
C ASN A 38 -12.72 1.57 0.79
N ASN A 39 -13.41 0.83 1.65
CA ASN A 39 -14.29 1.42 2.66
C ASN A 39 -14.16 0.69 3.99
N ASN A 40 -14.92 1.11 5.00
CA ASN A 40 -14.91 0.52 6.34
C ASN A 40 -15.26 -0.98 6.38
N ARG A 41 -15.98 -1.48 5.38
CA ARG A 41 -16.44 -2.87 5.28
C ARG A 41 -15.50 -3.79 4.48
N GLY A 42 -14.50 -3.25 3.78
CA GLY A 42 -13.56 -4.02 2.96
C GLY A 42 -13.20 -3.34 1.64
N VAL A 43 -13.14 -4.12 0.54
CA VAL A 43 -12.86 -3.63 -0.82
C VAL A 43 -14.10 -3.78 -1.70
N PHE A 44 -14.41 -2.72 -2.45
CA PHE A 44 -15.60 -2.62 -3.26
C PHE A 44 -15.19 -2.40 -4.71
N ILE A 45 -15.72 -3.23 -5.60
CA ILE A 45 -15.39 -3.22 -7.02
C ILE A 45 -16.66 -3.05 -7.82
N HIS A 46 -16.69 -2.08 -8.72
CA HIS A 46 -17.69 -1.98 -9.79
C HIS A 46 -17.03 -2.41 -11.09
N LEU A 47 -17.63 -3.34 -11.81
CA LEU A 47 -17.11 -3.84 -13.08
C LEU A 47 -18.17 -3.81 -14.16
N GLU A 48 -17.77 -3.40 -15.35
CA GLU A 48 -18.57 -3.38 -16.57
C GLU A 48 -17.85 -4.12 -17.68
N GLY A 49 -18.60 -4.95 -18.39
CA GLY A 49 -18.10 -5.75 -19.50
C GLY A 49 -19.16 -6.69 -20.02
N ASN A 50 -18.76 -7.65 -20.85
CA ASN A 50 -19.64 -8.76 -21.19
C ASN A 50 -19.62 -9.86 -20.09
N ASP A 51 -20.59 -10.76 -20.13
CA ASP A 51 -20.72 -11.84 -19.14
C ASP A 51 -19.49 -12.76 -19.05
N GLU A 52 -18.82 -13.02 -20.18
CA GLU A 52 -17.65 -13.89 -20.22
C GLU A 52 -16.45 -13.25 -19.51
N GLN A 53 -16.20 -11.96 -19.77
CA GLN A 53 -15.14 -11.19 -19.11
C GLN A 53 -15.37 -11.13 -17.60
N LEU A 54 -16.59 -10.84 -17.15
CA LEU A 54 -16.94 -10.80 -15.73
C LEU A 54 -16.77 -12.17 -15.06
N LYS A 55 -17.21 -13.26 -15.71
CA LYS A 55 -17.04 -14.63 -15.20
C LYS A 55 -15.56 -14.98 -15.05
N LYS A 56 -14.72 -14.65 -16.04
CA LYS A 56 -13.27 -14.87 -15.99
C LYS A 56 -12.64 -14.11 -14.81
N PHE A 57 -12.92 -12.81 -14.69
CA PHE A 57 -12.42 -11.99 -13.58
C PHE A 57 -12.81 -12.55 -12.21
N ILE A 58 -14.10 -12.82 -11.98
CA ILE A 58 -14.61 -13.32 -10.69
C ILE A 58 -13.98 -14.68 -10.34
N SER A 59 -13.75 -15.54 -11.33
CA SER A 59 -13.11 -16.85 -11.12
C SER A 59 -11.60 -16.76 -10.86
N ALA A 60 -10.94 -15.72 -11.37
CA ALA A 60 -9.50 -15.51 -11.28
C ALA A 60 -9.11 -14.77 -10.00
N LEU A 61 -9.95 -13.84 -9.54
CA LEU A 61 -9.67 -12.96 -8.40
C LEU A 61 -9.20 -13.73 -7.15
N PRO A 62 -9.93 -14.72 -6.60
CA PRO A 62 -9.52 -15.38 -5.36
C PRO A 62 -8.28 -16.26 -5.53
N LYS A 63 -7.90 -16.63 -6.76
CA LYS A 63 -6.75 -17.53 -7.05
C LYS A 63 -5.42 -16.79 -7.17
N ARG A 64 -5.46 -15.47 -7.36
CA ARG A 64 -4.30 -14.64 -7.71
C ARG A 64 -4.08 -13.47 -6.75
N ILE A 65 -4.79 -13.46 -5.62
CA ILE A 65 -4.66 -12.39 -4.63
C ILE A 65 -3.21 -12.26 -4.13
N PRO A 66 -2.79 -11.07 -3.68
CA PRO A 66 -1.49 -10.89 -3.04
C PRO A 66 -1.31 -11.87 -1.87
N GLU A 67 -0.08 -12.34 -1.65
CA GLU A 67 0.26 -13.31 -0.58
C GLU A 67 -0.15 -12.83 0.82
N ALA A 68 -0.02 -11.52 1.07
CA ALA A 68 -0.41 -10.91 2.34
C ALA A 68 -1.94 -10.73 2.49
N ALA A 69 -2.73 -11.04 1.46
CA ALA A 69 -4.18 -10.85 1.47
C ALA A 69 -4.93 -12.15 1.80
N SER A 70 -6.07 -12.01 2.46
CA SER A 70 -7.01 -13.11 2.69
C SER A 70 -8.43 -12.63 2.46
N ILE A 71 -9.21 -13.42 1.72
CA ILE A 71 -10.63 -13.16 1.46
C ILE A 71 -11.44 -14.08 2.36
N THR A 72 -12.27 -13.50 3.23
CA THR A 72 -13.22 -14.24 4.08
C THR A 72 -14.61 -14.29 3.44
N VAL A 73 -15.02 -13.19 2.79
CA VAL A 73 -16.31 -13.09 2.09
C VAL A 73 -16.10 -12.41 0.75
N MET A 74 -16.72 -12.94 -0.30
CA MET A 74 -16.79 -12.31 -1.62
C MET A 74 -18.19 -12.46 -2.18
N ASP A 75 -18.97 -11.38 -2.08
CA ASP A 75 -20.32 -11.31 -2.64
C ASP A 75 -20.29 -10.52 -3.94
N ASN A 76 -21.18 -10.88 -4.89
CA ASN A 76 -21.34 -10.11 -6.11
C ASN A 76 -22.80 -10.01 -6.52
N PHE A 77 -23.19 -8.82 -6.99
CA PHE A 77 -24.58 -8.47 -7.30
C PHE A 77 -24.64 -7.77 -8.66
N PRO A 78 -25.69 -8.00 -9.47
CA PRO A 78 -25.93 -7.21 -10.67
C PRO A 78 -26.24 -5.76 -10.29
N VAL A 79 -25.69 -4.82 -11.03
CA VAL A 79 -25.94 -3.38 -10.87
C VAL A 79 -26.19 -2.71 -12.22
N LYS A 80 -26.59 -1.43 -12.20
CA LYS A 80 -26.77 -0.66 -13.42
C LYS A 80 -25.41 -0.35 -14.06
N VAL A 81 -25.40 -0.35 -15.38
CA VAL A 81 -24.26 0.11 -16.18
C VAL A 81 -24.20 1.63 -16.10
N GLU A 82 -23.04 2.16 -15.74
CA GLU A 82 -22.71 3.59 -15.63
C GLU A 82 -21.83 4.07 -16.80
N HIS A 83 -21.38 3.16 -17.67
CA HIS A 83 -20.61 3.44 -18.89
C HIS A 83 -19.23 4.06 -18.61
N PHE A 84 -18.46 3.42 -17.73
CA PHE A 84 -17.08 3.82 -17.46
C PHE A 84 -16.23 3.80 -18.73
N ARG A 85 -15.27 4.74 -18.83
CA ARG A 85 -14.34 4.80 -19.98
C ARG A 85 -13.17 3.84 -19.80
N ASP A 86 -12.69 3.74 -18.58
CA ASP A 86 -11.55 2.97 -18.11
C ASP A 86 -11.87 2.23 -16.79
N PHE A 87 -10.87 1.56 -16.23
CA PHE A 87 -10.91 1.08 -14.86
C PHE A 87 -10.04 1.99 -13.98
N SER A 88 -10.52 2.40 -12.81
CA SER A 88 -9.84 3.38 -11.95
C SER A 88 -9.83 2.99 -10.47
N ILE A 89 -8.76 3.32 -9.75
CA ILE A 89 -8.74 3.28 -8.27
C ILE A 89 -9.27 4.63 -7.78
N ILE A 90 -10.42 4.63 -7.09
CA ILE A 90 -11.05 5.87 -6.61
C ILE A 90 -10.80 6.09 -5.12
N ASN A 91 -11.11 7.30 -4.66
CA ASN A 91 -10.94 7.71 -3.27
C ASN A 91 -11.74 6.82 -2.32
N SER A 92 -11.10 6.44 -1.22
CA SER A 92 -11.72 5.64 -0.17
C SER A 92 -12.87 6.40 0.51
N ARG A 93 -13.97 5.71 0.81
CA ARG A 93 -15.19 6.28 1.44
C ARG A 93 -15.44 5.66 2.81
N SER A 94 -15.80 6.47 3.79
CA SER A 94 -16.37 5.97 5.03
C SER A 94 -17.88 5.86 4.89
N VAL A 95 -18.41 4.66 5.10
CA VAL A 95 -19.83 4.34 4.88
C VAL A 95 -20.51 3.75 6.12
N SER A 96 -19.73 3.49 7.18
CA SER A 96 -20.16 2.83 8.42
C SER A 96 -19.03 2.87 9.45
N ASP A 97 -19.35 2.59 10.71
CA ASP A 97 -18.36 2.37 11.78
C ASP A 97 -17.80 0.93 11.83
N GLU A 98 -18.15 0.08 10.86
CA GLU A 98 -17.51 -1.25 10.73
C GLU A 98 -15.99 -1.13 10.55
N ILE A 99 -15.27 -2.13 11.02
CA ILE A 99 -13.81 -2.22 10.90
C ILE A 99 -13.49 -3.48 10.11
N THR A 100 -12.85 -3.31 8.95
CA THR A 100 -12.26 -4.42 8.21
C THR A 100 -10.97 -4.88 8.89
N GLU A 101 -10.53 -6.11 8.60
CA GLU A 101 -9.24 -6.60 9.09
C GLU A 101 -8.08 -5.70 8.66
N VAL A 102 -7.18 -5.42 9.60
CA VAL A 102 -6.00 -4.58 9.40
C VAL A 102 -4.76 -5.47 9.29
N SER A 103 -3.95 -5.23 8.27
CA SER A 103 -2.70 -5.97 8.07
C SER A 103 -1.73 -5.79 9.22
N PRO A 104 -1.08 -6.86 9.69
CA PRO A 104 0.10 -6.73 10.54
C PRO A 104 1.23 -6.03 9.77
N ASP A 105 2.23 -5.56 10.50
CA ASP A 105 3.47 -5.07 9.90
C ASP A 105 4.25 -6.23 9.26
N ILE A 106 4.87 -5.96 8.12
CA ILE A 106 5.55 -6.99 7.32
C ILE A 106 7.02 -6.61 7.18
N GLY A 107 7.93 -7.56 7.41
CA GLY A 107 9.36 -7.38 7.22
C GLY A 107 9.72 -6.93 5.80
N VAL A 108 10.82 -6.20 5.65
CA VAL A 108 11.26 -5.68 4.34
C VAL A 108 11.47 -6.82 3.33
N CYS A 109 10.96 -6.67 2.11
CA CYS A 109 11.13 -7.67 1.06
C CYS A 109 12.47 -7.51 0.33
N HIS A 110 12.95 -8.60 -0.28
CA HIS A 110 14.21 -8.62 -1.05
C HIS A 110 14.28 -7.52 -2.11
N ALA A 111 13.20 -7.30 -2.86
CA ALA A 111 13.17 -6.26 -3.89
C ALA A 111 13.37 -4.83 -3.32
N CYS A 112 12.88 -4.56 -2.11
CA CYS A 112 13.17 -3.30 -1.43
C CYS A 112 14.63 -3.23 -0.95
N LEU A 113 15.19 -4.34 -0.45
CA LEU A 113 16.62 -4.37 -0.08
C LEU A 113 17.53 -4.11 -1.28
N ASP A 114 17.16 -4.56 -2.48
CA ASP A 114 17.88 -4.27 -3.72
C ASP A 114 17.72 -2.81 -4.15
N ASP A 115 16.52 -2.24 -4.00
CA ASP A 115 16.28 -0.83 -4.27
C ASP A 115 17.16 0.08 -3.39
N MET A 116 17.42 -0.29 -2.12
CA MET A 116 18.32 0.46 -1.23
C MET A 116 19.76 0.54 -1.74
N LYS A 117 20.15 -0.33 -2.68
CA LYS A 117 21.50 -0.38 -3.25
C LYS A 117 21.56 0.25 -4.66
N THR A 118 20.42 0.34 -5.34
CA THR A 118 20.37 0.61 -6.79
C THR A 118 19.55 1.84 -7.17
N GLN A 119 18.54 2.22 -6.38
CA GLN A 119 17.69 3.38 -6.68
C GLN A 119 18.30 4.66 -6.07
N PRO A 120 18.71 5.66 -6.88
CA PRO A 120 19.40 6.84 -6.37
C PRO A 120 18.64 7.59 -5.26
N HIS A 121 17.32 7.76 -5.40
CA HIS A 121 16.48 8.45 -4.41
C HIS A 121 16.18 7.62 -3.15
N ARG A 122 16.52 6.33 -3.14
CA ARG A 122 16.33 5.42 -2.00
C ARG A 122 17.61 4.74 -1.53
N ILE A 123 18.77 5.20 -2.00
CA ILE A 123 20.05 4.64 -1.56
C ILE A 123 20.14 4.76 -0.03
N ASN A 124 20.38 3.62 0.64
CA ASN A 124 20.44 3.50 2.10
C ASN A 124 19.22 4.08 2.86
N TYR A 125 18.05 4.24 2.22
CA TYR A 125 16.88 4.84 2.84
C TYR A 125 16.27 3.91 3.89
N PRO A 126 16.25 4.29 5.19
CA PRO A 126 15.95 3.36 6.28
C PRO A 126 14.47 2.98 6.40
N PHE A 127 13.57 3.76 5.82
CA PHE A 127 12.12 3.52 5.87
C PHE A 127 11.58 2.96 4.55
N ILE A 128 12.42 2.25 3.80
CA ILE A 128 12.02 1.69 2.51
C ILE A 128 10.89 0.67 2.69
N ASN A 129 9.89 0.77 1.81
CA ASN A 129 8.78 -0.17 1.75
C ASN A 129 8.18 -0.18 0.34
N CYS A 130 7.26 -1.12 0.12
CA CYS A 130 6.39 -1.17 -1.05
C CYS A 130 5.00 -1.67 -0.64
N THR A 131 4.14 -1.97 -1.61
CA THR A 131 2.80 -2.54 -1.37
C THR A 131 2.84 -3.89 -0.63
N ASN A 132 3.95 -4.64 -0.74
CA ASN A 132 4.10 -6.00 -0.19
C ASN A 132 4.84 -6.07 1.16
N CYS A 133 5.39 -4.96 1.66
CA CYS A 133 6.18 -4.97 2.90
C CYS A 133 6.10 -3.64 3.66
N GLY A 134 6.70 -3.59 4.85
CA GLY A 134 6.80 -2.41 5.69
C GLY A 134 5.63 -2.27 6.68
N PRO A 135 5.58 -1.13 7.39
CA PRO A 135 4.60 -0.92 8.45
C PRO A 135 3.18 -0.82 7.91
N ARG A 136 2.23 -1.31 8.70
CA ARG A 136 0.79 -1.31 8.48
C ARG A 136 0.09 -0.95 9.78
N PHE A 137 -0.25 -1.93 10.62
CA PHE A 137 -0.95 -1.73 11.88
C PHE A 137 -0.34 -0.59 12.71
N THR A 138 0.99 -0.57 12.86
CA THR A 138 1.70 0.44 13.67
C THR A 138 1.56 1.88 13.18
N ILE A 139 1.19 2.11 11.91
CA ILE A 139 1.11 3.45 11.31
C ILE A 139 -0.31 3.85 10.92
N ILE A 140 -1.28 2.93 10.95
CA ILE A 140 -2.67 3.22 10.62
C ILE A 140 -3.32 3.93 11.80
N LYS A 141 -3.89 5.11 11.54
CA LYS A 141 -4.65 5.89 12.52
C LYS A 141 -6.14 5.54 12.47
N ASP A 142 -6.66 5.30 11.27
CA ASP A 142 -8.08 5.01 11.05
C ASP A 142 -8.30 4.29 9.70
N LEU A 143 -9.52 3.79 9.49
CA LEU A 143 -9.98 3.20 8.25
C LEU A 143 -10.95 4.15 7.51
N PRO A 144 -11.06 4.04 6.18
CA PRO A 144 -10.40 3.06 5.30
C PRO A 144 -8.92 3.38 5.05
N TYR A 145 -8.13 2.35 4.76
CA TYR A 145 -6.69 2.47 4.57
C TYR A 145 -6.32 3.37 3.40
N ASP A 146 -5.78 4.53 3.75
CA ASP A 146 -5.36 5.58 2.84
C ASP A 146 -4.25 6.40 3.52
N ARG A 147 -3.35 7.01 2.76
CA ARG A 147 -2.19 7.73 3.30
C ARG A 147 -2.61 8.76 4.35
N ARG A 148 -3.71 9.49 4.09
CA ARG A 148 -4.29 10.51 4.99
C ARG A 148 -4.73 9.97 6.36
N GLN A 149 -4.98 8.66 6.44
CA GLN A 149 -5.34 7.96 7.67
C GLN A 149 -4.14 7.20 8.27
N THR A 150 -2.92 7.65 7.99
CA THR A 150 -1.70 7.07 8.57
C THR A 150 -0.81 8.14 9.20
N THR A 151 0.20 7.72 9.95
CA THR A 151 1.29 8.60 10.43
C THR A 151 2.09 9.20 9.27
N MET A 152 2.00 8.66 8.05
CA MET A 152 2.68 9.18 6.87
C MET A 152 2.03 10.45 6.28
N THR A 153 0.87 10.88 6.81
CA THR A 153 0.13 12.07 6.34
C THR A 153 0.96 13.35 6.35
N VAL A 154 1.84 13.52 7.33
CA VAL A 154 2.66 14.73 7.48
C VAL A 154 3.84 14.79 6.51
N PHE A 155 4.12 13.69 5.80
CA PHE A 155 5.20 13.59 4.83
C PHE A 155 4.61 13.70 3.42
N GLU A 156 4.72 14.86 2.79
CA GLU A 156 4.18 15.06 1.44
C GLU A 156 5.03 14.36 0.38
N MET A 157 4.41 13.61 -0.53
CA MET A 157 5.14 12.91 -1.60
C MET A 157 5.79 13.91 -2.57
N CYS A 158 7.10 13.79 -2.75
CA CYS A 158 7.83 14.44 -3.84
C CYS A 158 7.40 13.90 -5.21
N ASP A 159 7.77 14.60 -6.29
CA ASP A 159 7.37 14.26 -7.66
C ASP A 159 7.75 12.84 -8.07
N THR A 160 8.94 12.36 -7.69
CA THR A 160 9.38 10.99 -8.00
C THR A 160 8.47 9.96 -7.33
N CYS A 161 8.22 10.10 -6.02
CA CYS A 161 7.33 9.19 -5.32
C CYS A 161 5.89 9.29 -5.83
N ARG A 162 5.42 10.50 -6.22
CA ARG A 162 4.08 10.68 -6.77
C ARG A 162 3.91 10.00 -8.13
N LYS A 163 4.94 10.03 -8.97
CA LYS A 163 4.98 9.30 -10.24
C LYS A 163 4.89 7.80 -10.01
N GLU A 164 5.76 7.22 -9.17
CA GLU A 164 5.74 5.80 -8.83
C GLU A 164 4.42 5.36 -8.15
N TYR A 165 3.82 6.23 -7.32
CA TYR A 165 2.53 5.97 -6.69
C TYR A 165 1.40 5.85 -7.73
N SER A 166 1.50 6.57 -8.85
CA SER A 166 0.47 6.67 -9.88
C SER A 166 0.74 5.80 -11.10
N ASP A 167 1.98 5.32 -11.28
CA ASP A 167 2.38 4.45 -12.38
C ASP A 167 2.01 3.00 -12.06
N ILE A 168 1.11 2.43 -12.85
CA ILE A 168 0.65 1.05 -12.70
C ILE A 168 1.74 0.00 -12.89
N LEU A 169 2.75 0.30 -13.69
CA LEU A 169 3.87 -0.60 -13.93
C LEU A 169 4.86 -0.60 -12.77
N ASP A 170 4.77 0.40 -11.87
CA ASP A 170 5.60 0.47 -10.70
C ASP A 170 5.09 -0.44 -9.58
N ARG A 171 6.02 -1.13 -8.91
CA ARG A 171 5.74 -1.97 -7.73
C ARG A 171 5.11 -1.17 -6.57
N ARG A 172 5.32 0.14 -6.55
CA ARG A 172 4.81 1.08 -5.54
C ARG A 172 3.51 1.77 -5.96
N PHE A 173 2.88 1.34 -7.05
CA PHE A 173 1.53 1.77 -7.41
C PHE A 173 0.57 1.67 -6.21
N HIS A 174 0.02 2.81 -5.78
CA HIS A 174 -0.82 2.95 -4.58
C HIS A 174 -0.21 2.43 -3.25
N ALA A 175 1.12 2.37 -3.12
CA ALA A 175 1.77 2.15 -1.83
C ALA A 175 1.54 3.38 -0.92
N GLN A 176 0.58 3.29 0.00
CA GLN A 176 0.24 4.42 0.88
C GLN A 176 1.42 4.97 1.71
N PRO A 177 2.36 4.14 2.23
CA PRO A 177 3.51 4.64 2.98
C PRO A 177 4.75 4.88 2.10
N ILE A 178 4.57 5.04 0.77
CA ILE A 178 5.68 5.37 -0.14
C ILE A 178 6.39 6.65 0.31
N ALA A 179 7.70 6.60 0.29
CA ALA A 179 8.59 7.72 0.56
C ALA A 179 10.00 7.44 0.01
N CYS A 180 10.88 8.42 0.14
CA CYS A 180 12.29 8.34 -0.23
C CYS A 180 13.12 9.31 0.61
N ASN A 181 14.43 9.40 0.34
CA ASN A 181 15.36 10.29 1.05
C ASN A 181 15.00 11.79 0.96
N HIS A 182 14.11 12.19 0.05
CA HIS A 182 13.71 13.60 -0.14
C HIS A 182 12.41 13.99 0.56
N CYS A 183 11.51 13.03 0.79
CA CYS A 183 10.14 13.33 1.23
C CYS A 183 9.66 12.51 2.42
N GLY A 184 10.46 11.55 2.86
CA GLY A 184 10.14 10.66 3.94
C GLY A 184 10.64 11.11 5.30
N PRO A 185 10.34 10.32 6.34
CA PRO A 185 11.01 10.44 7.64
C PRO A 185 12.52 10.23 7.54
N TRP A 186 13.24 10.79 8.51
CA TRP A 186 14.66 10.60 8.73
C TRP A 186 14.93 10.25 10.21
N TYR A 187 16.11 9.72 10.49
CA TYR A 187 16.54 9.44 11.86
C TYR A 187 17.26 10.63 12.48
N THR A 188 17.17 10.75 13.80
CA THR A 188 17.99 11.62 14.61
C THR A 188 18.65 10.80 15.72
N LEU A 189 19.92 11.06 15.99
CA LEU A 189 20.64 10.51 17.14
C LEU A 189 20.72 11.58 18.22
N HIS A 190 20.34 11.22 19.45
CA HIS A 190 20.47 12.07 20.62
C HIS A 190 21.50 11.48 21.59
N GLU A 191 22.63 12.17 21.78
CA GLU A 191 23.68 11.75 22.72
C GLU A 191 24.12 12.95 23.57
N LYS A 192 24.00 12.86 24.91
CA LYS A 192 24.49 13.88 25.86
C LYS A 192 24.09 15.33 25.51
N GLY A 193 22.85 15.52 25.07
CA GLY A 193 22.32 16.83 24.68
C GLY A 193 22.74 17.32 23.29
N LYS A 194 23.50 16.53 22.53
CA LYS A 194 23.78 16.78 21.10
C LYS A 194 22.81 15.99 20.23
N THR A 195 22.49 16.55 19.07
CA THR A 195 21.67 15.91 18.04
C THR A 195 22.46 15.83 16.74
N GLU A 196 22.44 14.66 16.09
CA GLU A 196 22.96 14.44 14.74
C GLU A 196 21.83 13.90 13.85
N GLU A 197 21.76 14.38 12.62
CA GLU A 197 20.68 14.08 11.66
C GLU A 197 21.22 13.40 10.40
N ASN A 198 22.53 13.45 10.15
CA ASN A 198 23.15 12.75 9.05
C ASN A 198 23.20 11.24 9.32
N LEU A 199 22.45 10.48 8.53
CA LEU A 199 22.30 9.03 8.71
C LEU A 199 23.63 8.26 8.76
N GLU A 200 24.60 8.61 7.92
CA GLU A 200 25.90 7.93 7.89
C GLU A 200 26.66 8.13 9.21
N LYS A 201 26.65 9.35 9.74
CA LYS A 201 27.22 9.65 11.06
C LYS A 201 26.44 8.99 12.19
N ILE A 202 25.11 8.97 12.12
CA ILE A 202 24.25 8.28 13.10
C ILE A 202 24.65 6.80 13.17
N ILE A 203 24.76 6.13 12.02
CA ILE A 203 25.12 4.70 11.96
C ILE A 203 26.54 4.50 12.49
N GLY A 204 27.50 5.31 12.06
CA GLY A 204 28.89 5.21 12.52
C GLY A 204 29.01 5.37 14.03
N GLU A 205 28.33 6.36 14.60
CA GLU A 205 28.34 6.61 16.04
C GLU A 205 27.59 5.51 16.81
N ALA A 206 26.47 5.01 16.28
CA ALA A 206 25.74 3.90 16.88
C ALA A 206 26.60 2.62 16.94
N CYS A 207 27.29 2.27 15.86
CA CYS A 207 28.23 1.14 15.85
C CYS A 207 29.34 1.33 16.89
N ARG A 208 29.98 2.51 16.89
CA ARG A 208 31.05 2.85 17.85
C ARG A 208 30.59 2.71 19.31
N LEU A 209 29.38 3.17 19.63
CA LEU A 209 28.81 3.09 20.97
C LEU A 209 28.49 1.63 21.37
N LEU A 210 27.92 0.84 20.47
CA LEU A 210 27.63 -0.58 20.71
C LEU A 210 28.91 -1.40 20.93
N GLU A 211 29.93 -1.19 20.09
CA GLU A 211 31.25 -1.82 20.24
C GLU A 211 31.93 -1.45 21.57
N ALA A 212 31.69 -0.23 22.06
CA ALA A 212 32.16 0.24 23.36
C ALA A 212 31.30 -0.25 24.55
N GLY A 213 30.38 -1.20 24.34
CA GLY A 213 29.52 -1.78 25.37
C GLY A 213 28.47 -0.82 25.93
N LYS A 214 28.12 0.25 25.19
CA LYS A 214 27.05 1.17 25.57
C LYS A 214 25.69 0.63 25.14
N ILE A 215 24.64 1.22 25.70
CA ILE A 215 23.26 0.89 25.39
C ILE A 215 22.68 2.01 24.52
N ILE A 216 21.99 1.63 23.45
CA ILE A 216 21.30 2.55 22.54
C ILE A 216 19.83 2.11 22.46
N ALA A 217 18.92 3.07 22.62
CA ALA A 217 17.51 2.86 22.31
C ALA A 217 17.27 3.21 20.83
N ILE A 218 16.79 2.24 20.05
CA ILE A 218 16.47 2.43 18.63
C ILE A 218 14.95 2.37 18.48
N LYS A 219 14.38 3.40 17.86
CA LYS A 219 12.95 3.40 17.53
C LYS A 219 12.69 2.40 16.41
N GLY A 220 12.02 1.29 16.74
CA GLY A 220 11.52 0.31 15.79
C GLY A 220 10.22 0.75 15.11
N LEU A 221 9.49 -0.22 14.54
CA LEU A 221 8.17 0.04 13.95
C LEU A 221 7.07 0.24 15.01
N GLY A 222 7.13 -0.49 16.13
CA GLY A 222 6.20 -0.43 17.25
C GLY A 222 6.90 -0.03 18.54
#